data_AF-A0A0C9U9N2-F1
#
_entry.id   AF-A0A0C9U9N2-F1
#
_cell.length_a   1.000
_cell.length_b   1.000
_cell.length_c   1.000
_cell.angle_alpha   90.00
_cell.angle_beta   90.00
_cell.angle_gamma   90.00
#
_symmetry.space_group_name_H-M   'P 1'
#
loop_
_entity.id
_entity.type
_entity.pdbx_description
1 polymer ?
#
loop_
_entity_poly.entity_id
_entity_poly.type
_entity_poly.pdbx_seq_one_letter_code
_entity_poly.pdbx_strand_id
1 'polypeptide(L)'
;MAKGNIHPNETPLNEEQSLVFAHNKVVYTSPNQTYLPVVPEVKSEVYWPNAGRKGFQDRQWFVEKHPQLAFIPEYPHFTGPLLQRLFLGHPSDWLASIGGIYKLKREVANSWHRLEAALVVISKLLLKQCRVTLPLNFDWLPLPSTRGYLHSHKCLDHAVKCIFRSQAAFLGLLATVSMGALLFEMKFDGTITRDWISYLAAYDGIDQVWVEELAATFVGDFSKENIRLGVFIDVKTFPCHELLREMLQVHIPIWYAWCPVGCVPPHTRWTMIDDYAPASTDTATILTYYTKPTSSIARPRHCRKPDWHSRQEEGEDWESFFNREKDRHDIMAKLEDLPCILS
;
A
#
# COMPACT_ATOMS: atom_id res chain seq x y z
N MET A 1 2.89 -54.71 -32.72
CA MET A 1 2.13 -54.41 -31.49
C MET A 1 2.76 -53.20 -30.82
N ALA A 2 2.26 -52.00 -31.13
CA ALA A 2 2.64 -50.77 -30.47
C ALA A 2 1.51 -50.41 -29.49
N LYS A 3 1.81 -50.25 -28.21
CA LYS A 3 0.88 -49.69 -27.22
C LYS A 3 1.27 -48.24 -27.01
N GLY A 4 0.41 -47.33 -27.50
CA GLY A 4 0.46 -45.92 -27.20
C GLY A 4 0.02 -45.68 -25.76
N ASN A 5 0.82 -44.93 -25.01
CA ASN A 5 0.42 -44.38 -23.73
C ASN A 5 -0.29 -43.05 -23.98
N ILE A 6 -1.60 -43.07 -23.75
CA ILE A 6 -2.45 -41.90 -23.58
C ILE A 6 -2.22 -41.44 -22.15
N HIS A 7 -1.56 -40.29 -21.97
CA HIS A 7 -1.63 -39.56 -20.71
C HIS A 7 -2.82 -38.60 -20.73
N PRO A 8 -3.46 -38.38 -19.58
CA PRO A 8 -4.82 -37.87 -19.48
C PRO A 8 -4.88 -36.36 -19.70
N ASN A 9 -6.00 -35.95 -20.28
CA ASN A 9 -6.46 -34.56 -20.37
C ASN A 9 -6.17 -33.80 -19.07
N GLU A 10 -5.30 -32.80 -19.15
CA GLU A 10 -5.35 -31.66 -18.25
C GLU A 10 -6.69 -30.96 -18.49
N THR A 11 -7.59 -31.12 -17.54
CA THR A 11 -8.83 -30.36 -17.46
C THR A 11 -8.45 -28.87 -17.41
N PRO A 12 -9.02 -28.00 -18.26
CA PRO A 12 -8.81 -26.57 -18.12
C PRO A 12 -9.31 -26.13 -16.75
N LEU A 13 -8.54 -25.27 -16.09
CA LEU A 13 -8.95 -24.52 -14.91
C LEU A 13 -10.41 -24.08 -15.08
N ASN A 14 -11.24 -24.47 -14.11
CA ASN A 14 -12.65 -24.11 -14.00
C ASN A 14 -12.91 -22.71 -14.54
N GLU A 15 -13.96 -22.58 -15.35
CA GLU A 15 -14.63 -21.33 -15.69
C GLU A 15 -15.17 -20.66 -14.42
N GLU A 16 -14.29 -20.15 -13.55
CA GLU A 16 -14.67 -19.17 -12.55
C GLU A 16 -15.09 -17.92 -13.33
N GLN A 17 -16.39 -17.73 -13.48
CA GLN A 17 -16.97 -16.52 -14.05
C GLN A 17 -16.29 -15.32 -13.39
N SER A 18 -15.54 -14.56 -14.18
CA SER A 18 -14.91 -13.32 -13.73
C SER A 18 -16.00 -12.44 -13.13
N LEU A 19 -15.90 -12.17 -11.82
CA LEU A 19 -16.91 -11.39 -11.13
C LEU A 19 -16.94 -9.98 -11.71
N VAL A 20 -18.12 -9.58 -12.17
CA VAL A 20 -18.39 -8.26 -12.75
C VAL A 20 -19.01 -7.37 -11.68
N PHE A 21 -18.40 -6.24 -11.43
CA PHE A 21 -18.84 -5.25 -10.45
C PHE A 21 -19.33 -3.98 -11.15
N ALA A 22 -20.29 -3.27 -10.57
CA ALA A 22 -20.76 -1.98 -11.02
C ALA A 22 -20.79 -0.99 -9.86
N HIS A 23 -20.10 0.13 -10.01
CA HIS A 23 -20.04 1.20 -9.02
C HIS A 23 -19.95 2.56 -9.69
N ASN A 24 -20.72 3.54 -9.23
CA ASN A 24 -20.78 4.90 -9.81
C ASN A 24 -20.88 4.92 -11.33
N LYS A 25 -21.73 4.04 -11.90
CA LYS A 25 -21.95 3.87 -13.34
C LYS A 25 -20.72 3.39 -14.12
N VAL A 26 -19.70 2.84 -13.48
CA VAL A 26 -18.54 2.21 -14.13
C VAL A 26 -18.54 0.71 -13.86
N VAL A 27 -18.17 -0.07 -14.87
CA VAL A 27 -18.04 -1.53 -14.77
C VAL A 27 -16.60 -1.90 -14.44
N TYR A 28 -16.44 -2.79 -13.46
CA TYR A 28 -15.16 -3.29 -13.01
C TYR A 28 -15.11 -4.82 -13.08
N THR A 29 -13.93 -5.37 -13.30
CA THR A 29 -13.64 -6.79 -13.06
C THR A 29 -12.34 -6.91 -12.28
N SER A 30 -12.06 -8.08 -11.73
CA SER A 30 -10.76 -8.36 -11.11
C SER A 30 -10.28 -9.75 -11.52
N PRO A 31 -8.99 -9.89 -11.89
CA PRO A 31 -8.41 -11.18 -12.21
C PRO A 31 -8.08 -12.02 -10.97
N ASN A 32 -7.98 -11.41 -9.80
CA ASN A 32 -7.48 -12.08 -8.60
C ASN A 32 -8.19 -11.69 -7.30
N GLN A 33 -9.29 -10.92 -7.37
CA GLN A 33 -10.11 -10.54 -6.23
C GLN A 33 -11.56 -10.96 -6.42
N THR A 34 -12.18 -11.39 -5.32
CA THR A 34 -13.57 -11.83 -5.30
C THR A 34 -14.56 -10.73 -4.89
N TYR A 35 -14.06 -9.50 -4.68
CA TYR A 35 -14.86 -8.36 -4.24
C TYR A 35 -14.31 -7.05 -4.81
N LEU A 36 -15.18 -6.04 -4.84
CA LEU A 36 -14.81 -4.65 -5.15
C LEU A 36 -14.72 -3.84 -3.84
N PRO A 37 -13.54 -3.33 -3.45
CA PRO A 37 -13.43 -2.41 -2.33
C PRO A 37 -14.03 -1.05 -2.68
N VAL A 38 -14.06 -0.14 -1.70
CA VAL A 38 -14.43 1.27 -1.95
C VAL A 38 -13.52 1.82 -3.05
N VAL A 39 -14.13 2.27 -4.15
CA VAL A 39 -13.40 2.84 -5.27
C VAL A 39 -12.85 4.20 -4.83
N PRO A 40 -11.52 4.41 -4.90
CA PRO A 40 -10.91 5.64 -4.44
C PRO A 40 -11.17 6.80 -5.41
N GLU A 41 -11.18 8.02 -4.88
CA GLU A 41 -11.10 9.22 -5.71
C GLU A 41 -9.74 9.28 -6.43
N VAL A 42 -9.74 9.81 -7.65
CA VAL A 42 -8.51 10.04 -8.40
C VAL A 42 -7.72 11.17 -7.73
N LYS A 43 -6.53 10.83 -7.21
CA LYS A 43 -5.65 11.80 -6.55
C LYS A 43 -4.78 12.50 -7.59
N SER A 44 -4.62 13.81 -7.44
CA SER A 44 -3.72 14.60 -8.29
C SER A 44 -2.25 14.27 -8.00
N GLU A 45 -1.35 14.54 -8.95
CA GLU A 45 0.08 14.29 -8.78
C GLU A 45 0.70 15.05 -7.58
N VAL A 46 0.15 16.23 -7.24
CA VAL A 46 0.59 17.04 -6.11
C VAL A 46 0.21 16.44 -4.74
N TYR A 47 -0.66 15.43 -4.71
CA TYR A 47 -1.04 14.74 -3.49
C TYR A 47 0.11 13.94 -2.89
N TRP A 48 0.84 13.17 -3.70
CA TRP A 48 1.87 12.23 -3.22
C TRP A 48 3.04 12.91 -2.51
N PRO A 49 3.56 14.04 -3.04
CA PRO A 49 4.51 14.87 -2.32
C PRO A 49 4.01 15.35 -0.96
N ASN A 50 2.69 15.41 -0.74
CA ASN A 50 2.07 15.99 0.45
C ASN A 50 1.26 14.98 1.28
N ALA A 51 1.31 13.69 0.96
CA ALA A 51 0.54 12.67 1.65
C ALA A 51 0.65 12.77 3.18
N GLY A 52 -0.49 12.67 3.85
CA GLY A 52 -0.59 12.62 5.30
C GLY A 52 -0.22 11.24 5.86
N ARG A 53 -0.43 11.05 7.17
CA ARG A 53 -0.15 9.77 7.87
C ARG A 53 -0.77 8.55 7.18
N LYS A 54 -2.02 8.68 6.71
CA LYS A 54 -2.76 7.58 6.05
C LYS A 54 -2.70 7.64 4.52
N GLY A 55 -2.04 8.64 3.95
CA GLY A 55 -2.19 8.92 2.51
C GLY A 55 -1.67 7.82 1.58
N PHE A 56 -0.77 6.97 2.08
CA PHE A 56 -0.23 5.80 1.38
C PHE A 56 -0.94 4.48 1.72
N GLN A 57 -1.85 4.48 2.70
CA GLN A 57 -2.54 3.27 3.19
C GLN A 57 -3.94 3.10 2.57
N ASP A 58 -4.42 4.08 1.81
CA ASP A 58 -5.66 3.96 1.06
C ASP A 58 -5.37 3.31 -0.30
N ARG A 59 -6.28 2.47 -0.80
CA ARG A 59 -6.24 1.97 -2.18
C ARG A 59 -6.30 3.13 -3.18
N GLN A 60 -5.68 2.98 -4.35
CA GLN A 60 -5.50 4.05 -5.33
C GLN A 60 -5.71 3.56 -6.76
N TRP A 61 -5.95 4.52 -7.64
CA TRP A 61 -5.73 4.33 -9.07
C TRP A 61 -4.24 4.19 -9.38
N PHE A 62 -3.91 3.49 -10.45
CA PHE A 62 -2.54 3.36 -10.92
C PHE A 62 -1.99 4.74 -11.25
N VAL A 63 -0.88 5.08 -10.59
CA VAL A 63 -0.15 6.32 -10.82
C VAL A 63 1.15 5.93 -11.49
N GLU A 64 1.25 6.25 -12.78
CA GLU A 64 2.41 5.91 -13.61
C GLU A 64 3.72 6.44 -13.01
N LYS A 65 3.70 7.64 -12.43
CA LYS A 65 4.84 8.23 -11.71
C LYS A 65 5.24 7.46 -10.45
N HIS A 66 4.33 6.71 -9.83
CA HIS A 66 4.54 6.05 -8.53
C HIS A 66 3.98 4.60 -8.51
N PRO A 67 4.46 3.69 -9.37
CA PRO A 67 4.01 2.30 -9.46
C PRO A 67 4.19 1.51 -8.16
N GLN A 68 5.18 1.89 -7.34
CA GLN A 68 5.45 1.29 -6.04
C GLN A 68 4.26 1.39 -5.06
N LEU A 69 3.30 2.29 -5.27
CA LEU A 69 2.13 2.43 -4.39
C LEU A 69 1.30 1.13 -4.29
N ALA A 70 1.21 0.36 -5.37
CA ALA A 70 0.49 -0.90 -5.40
C ALA A 70 1.10 -1.98 -4.49
N PHE A 71 2.38 -1.83 -4.13
CA PHE A 71 3.14 -2.79 -3.35
C PHE A 71 3.04 -2.56 -1.84
N ILE A 72 2.43 -1.46 -1.40
CA ILE A 72 2.29 -1.17 0.03
C ILE A 72 1.38 -2.23 0.67
N PRO A 73 1.76 -2.84 1.81
CA PRO A 73 0.89 -3.78 2.51
C PRO A 73 -0.40 -3.08 2.99
N GLU A 74 -1.54 -3.76 2.92
CA GLU A 74 -2.80 -3.23 3.45
C GLU A 74 -2.72 -3.04 4.96
N TYR A 75 -2.05 -3.96 5.65
CA TYR A 75 -1.82 -3.92 7.09
C TYR A 75 -0.32 -4.02 7.39
N PRO A 76 0.45 -2.91 7.35
CA PRO A 76 1.87 -2.95 7.61
C PRO A 76 2.15 -3.38 9.05
N HIS A 77 2.86 -4.50 9.20
CA HIS A 77 3.39 -4.96 10.47
C HIS A 77 4.88 -4.63 10.56
N PHE A 78 5.22 -3.68 11.43
CA PHE A 78 6.61 -3.31 11.74
C PHE A 78 7.20 -4.29 12.75
N THR A 79 7.45 -5.52 12.31
CA THR A 79 8.03 -6.60 13.13
C THR A 79 9.48 -6.87 12.74
N GLY A 80 10.17 -7.65 13.58
CA GLY A 80 11.57 -8.00 13.38
C GLY A 80 12.56 -6.87 13.70
N PRO A 81 13.85 -7.20 13.83
CA PRO A 81 14.88 -6.26 14.29
C PRO A 81 15.10 -5.05 13.35
N LEU A 82 14.75 -5.20 12.06
CA LEU A 82 14.84 -4.10 11.10
C LEU A 82 13.67 -3.14 11.22
N LEU A 83 12.43 -3.62 11.08
CA LEU A 83 11.28 -2.73 10.98
C LEU A 83 10.70 -2.34 12.34
N GLN A 84 10.93 -3.09 13.42
CA GLN A 84 10.44 -2.74 14.76
C GLN A 84 10.91 -1.36 15.22
N ARG A 85 12.05 -0.86 14.72
CA ARG A 85 12.49 0.51 15.02
C ARG A 85 11.50 1.58 14.56
N LEU A 86 10.67 1.28 13.55
CA LEU A 86 9.62 2.16 13.05
C LEU A 86 8.37 2.13 13.92
N PHE A 87 8.23 1.16 14.85
CA PHE A 87 7.07 1.09 15.73
C PHE A 87 7.07 2.27 16.71
N LEU A 88 5.98 3.06 16.68
CA LEU A 88 5.77 4.18 17.59
C LEU A 88 4.76 3.77 18.65
N GLY A 89 5.28 3.30 19.79
CA GLY A 89 4.51 3.03 20.99
C GLY A 89 4.15 4.31 21.75
N HIS A 90 4.32 4.31 23.06
CA HIS A 90 3.98 5.48 23.88
C HIS A 90 4.91 6.66 23.55
N PRO A 91 4.41 7.91 23.46
CA PRO A 91 5.22 9.08 23.12
C PRO A 91 6.46 9.28 23.98
N SER A 92 6.45 8.86 25.26
CA SER A 92 7.62 8.89 26.13
C SER A 92 8.81 8.12 25.58
N ASP A 93 8.58 7.13 24.73
CA ASP A 93 9.61 6.20 24.26
C ASP A 93 10.41 6.80 23.11
N TRP A 94 9.78 7.66 22.30
CA TRP A 94 10.34 8.17 21.05
C TRP A 94 10.37 9.70 20.95
N LEU A 95 9.60 10.44 21.75
CA LEU A 95 9.58 11.91 21.74
C LEU A 95 10.48 12.48 22.84
N ALA A 96 11.27 13.50 22.52
CA ALA A 96 12.01 14.31 23.46
C ALA A 96 11.40 15.72 23.53
N SER A 97 11.25 16.25 24.75
CA SER A 97 10.90 17.65 25.02
C SER A 97 12.03 18.27 25.83
N ILE A 98 12.74 19.24 25.26
CA ILE A 98 13.85 19.94 25.92
C ILE A 98 13.67 21.43 25.67
N GLY A 99 13.45 22.22 26.74
CA GLY A 99 13.35 23.68 26.63
C GLY A 99 12.20 24.17 25.74
N GLY A 100 11.04 23.50 25.77
CA GLY A 100 9.89 23.84 24.93
C GLY A 100 10.04 23.47 23.45
N ILE A 101 11.07 22.70 23.09
CA ILE A 101 11.31 22.18 21.75
C ILE A 101 11.03 20.68 21.75
N TYR A 102 10.23 20.24 20.78
CA TYR A 102 9.82 18.87 20.58
C TYR A 102 10.54 18.27 19.38
N LYS A 103 11.10 17.07 19.54
CA LYS A 103 11.77 16.33 18.46
C LYS A 103 11.75 14.83 18.72
N LEU A 104 11.99 14.05 17.68
CA LEU A 104 12.25 12.62 17.84
C LEU A 104 13.55 12.44 18.65
N LYS A 105 13.55 11.49 19.60
CA LYS A 105 14.75 11.15 20.37
C LYS A 105 15.90 10.83 19.43
N ARG A 106 17.10 11.31 19.79
CA ARG A 106 18.29 11.22 18.94
C ARG A 106 18.61 9.79 18.52
N GLU A 107 18.49 8.82 19.44
CA GLU A 107 18.72 7.40 19.13
C GLU A 107 17.74 6.87 18.09
N VAL A 108 16.45 7.17 18.25
CA VAL A 108 15.40 6.74 17.31
C VAL A 108 15.58 7.42 15.95
N ALA A 109 15.86 8.72 15.93
CA ALA A 109 16.12 9.47 14.71
C ALA A 109 17.34 8.93 13.94
N ASN A 110 18.45 8.66 14.64
CA ASN A 110 19.64 8.07 14.03
C ASN A 110 19.37 6.65 13.51
N SER A 111 18.58 5.86 14.26
CA SER A 111 18.19 4.51 13.85
C SER A 111 17.33 4.51 12.57
N TRP A 112 16.38 5.44 12.48
CA TRP A 112 15.56 5.66 11.27
C TRP A 112 16.42 6.14 10.11
N HIS A 113 17.33 7.09 10.33
CA HIS A 113 18.17 7.63 9.26
C HIS A 113 19.10 6.57 8.65
N ARG A 114 19.68 5.69 9.47
CA ARG A 114 20.48 4.56 8.98
C ARG A 114 19.64 3.56 8.18
N LEU A 115 18.43 3.25 8.64
CA LEU A 115 17.50 2.38 7.91
C LEU A 115 17.12 3.00 6.56
N GLU A 116 16.76 4.29 6.55
CA GLU A 116 16.43 5.03 5.33
C GLU A 116 17.58 5.00 4.32
N ALA A 117 18.81 5.29 4.76
CA ALA A 117 19.99 5.25 3.90
C ALA A 117 20.22 3.86 3.29
N ALA A 118 20.14 2.80 4.10
CA ALA A 118 20.28 1.42 3.64
C ALA A 118 19.21 1.05 2.60
N LEU A 119 17.94 1.36 2.87
CA LEU A 119 16.83 1.07 1.96
C LEU A 119 16.95 1.84 0.64
N VAL A 120 17.42 3.10 0.67
CA VAL A 120 17.68 3.89 -0.55
C VAL A 120 18.78 3.26 -1.39
N VAL A 121 19.86 2.78 -0.78
CA VAL A 121 20.94 2.09 -1.50
C VAL A 121 20.42 0.80 -2.12
N ILE A 122 19.72 -0.03 -1.35
CA ILE A 122 19.17 -1.31 -1.81
C ILE A 122 18.20 -1.12 -2.96
N SER A 123 17.23 -0.21 -2.82
CA SER A 123 16.27 0.07 -3.90
C SER A 123 16.96 0.53 -5.19
N LYS A 124 17.98 1.40 -5.11
CA LYS A 124 18.78 1.77 -6.28
C LYS A 124 19.50 0.57 -6.92
N LEU A 125 20.10 -0.30 -6.11
CA LEU A 125 20.81 -1.48 -6.60
C LEU A 125 19.88 -2.48 -7.29
N LEU A 126 18.69 -2.69 -6.74
CA LEU A 126 17.67 -3.59 -7.31
C LEU A 126 17.09 -3.01 -8.60
N LEU A 127 16.65 -1.75 -8.58
CA LEU A 127 16.05 -1.10 -9.74
C LEU A 127 17.05 -0.94 -10.91
N LYS A 128 18.36 -0.86 -10.62
CA LYS A 128 19.39 -0.87 -11.66
C LYS A 128 19.43 -2.18 -12.47
N GLN A 129 19.02 -3.29 -11.87
CA GLN A 129 18.95 -4.62 -12.52
C GLN A 129 17.51 -5.00 -12.88
N CYS A 130 16.60 -4.03 -12.91
CA CYS A 130 15.22 -4.25 -13.33
C CYS A 130 15.17 -4.55 -14.84
N ARG A 131 14.53 -5.67 -15.22
CA ARG A 131 14.32 -6.00 -16.64
C ARG A 131 13.08 -5.33 -17.24
N VAL A 132 12.09 -5.03 -16.40
CA VAL A 132 10.85 -4.37 -16.82
C VAL A 132 11.13 -2.90 -17.12
N THR A 133 10.59 -2.41 -18.23
CA THR A 133 10.68 -0.99 -18.54
C THR A 133 9.78 -0.23 -17.57
N LEU A 134 10.39 0.43 -16.59
CA LEU A 134 9.67 1.33 -15.71
C LEU A 134 9.13 2.53 -16.51
N PRO A 135 8.04 3.15 -16.06
CA PRO A 135 7.49 4.30 -16.75
C PRO A 135 8.51 5.44 -16.85
N LEU A 136 8.48 6.19 -17.96
CA LEU A 136 9.45 7.27 -18.22
C LEU A 136 9.39 8.39 -17.18
N ASN A 137 8.22 8.62 -16.59
CA ASN A 137 7.98 9.60 -15.53
C ASN A 137 8.12 9.00 -14.12
N PHE A 138 8.64 7.76 -13.97
CA PHE A 138 8.87 7.14 -12.67
C PHE A 138 9.65 8.06 -11.73
N ASP A 139 9.14 8.22 -10.51
CA ASP A 139 9.75 9.07 -9.50
C ASP A 139 9.61 8.47 -8.09
N TRP A 140 10.53 8.88 -7.24
CA TRP A 140 10.56 8.47 -5.85
C TRP A 140 9.43 9.17 -5.10
N LEU A 141 8.81 8.43 -4.18
CA LEU A 141 7.99 9.06 -3.15
C LEU A 141 8.92 9.84 -2.21
N PRO A 142 8.43 10.91 -1.54
CA PRO A 142 9.26 11.70 -0.64
C PRO A 142 9.91 10.83 0.43
N LEU A 143 11.21 10.99 0.59
CA LEU A 143 11.97 10.23 1.57
C LEU A 143 11.52 10.58 2.99
N PRO A 144 11.59 9.63 3.95
CA PRO A 144 11.26 9.90 5.34
C PRO A 144 11.96 11.14 5.91
N SER A 145 13.24 11.35 5.61
CA SER A 145 14.02 12.50 6.13
C SER A 145 13.45 13.85 5.71
N THR A 146 12.85 13.93 4.52
CA THR A 146 12.21 15.16 4.02
C THR A 146 10.89 15.49 4.72
N ARG A 147 10.38 14.59 5.58
CA ARG A 147 9.12 14.77 6.34
C ARG A 147 9.34 15.35 7.74
N GLY A 148 10.58 15.65 8.10
CA GLY A 148 10.91 16.48 9.26
C GLY A 148 11.06 15.74 10.59
N TYR A 149 11.21 14.41 10.61
CA TYR A 149 11.54 13.69 11.86
C TYR A 149 12.94 14.03 12.39
N LEU A 150 13.86 14.48 11.52
CA LEU A 150 15.20 14.94 11.89
C LEU A 150 15.19 16.37 12.45
N HIS A 151 14.09 17.10 12.30
CA HIS A 151 13.99 18.50 12.71
C HIS A 151 13.45 18.65 14.12
N SER A 152 13.73 19.82 14.70
CA SER A 152 13.20 20.26 15.98
C SER A 152 12.03 21.21 15.77
N HIS A 153 10.99 21.08 16.58
CA HIS A 153 9.71 21.76 16.38
C HIS A 153 9.30 22.52 17.64
N LYS A 154 8.72 23.71 17.48
CA LYS A 154 8.22 24.52 18.62
C LYS A 154 6.86 24.07 19.15
N CYS A 155 6.14 23.27 18.38
CA CYS A 155 4.80 22.79 18.70
C CYS A 155 4.78 21.26 18.75
N LEU A 156 4.23 20.71 19.84
CA LEU A 156 4.10 19.27 20.06
C LEU A 156 3.33 18.60 18.92
N ASP A 157 2.14 19.10 18.60
CA ASP A 157 1.28 18.52 17.56
C ASP A 157 1.96 18.51 16.20
N HIS A 158 2.72 19.56 15.89
CA HIS A 158 3.47 19.63 14.63
C HIS A 158 4.59 18.60 14.58
N ALA A 159 5.35 18.45 15.67
CA ALA A 159 6.40 17.44 15.78
C ALA A 159 5.85 16.03 15.57
N VAL A 160 4.74 15.72 16.26
CA VAL A 160 4.07 14.42 16.17
C VAL A 160 3.55 14.17 14.74
N LYS A 161 2.92 15.16 14.11
CA LYS A 161 2.48 15.07 12.71
C LYS A 161 3.66 14.78 11.77
N CYS A 162 4.80 15.48 11.92
CA CYS A 162 6.00 15.23 11.13
C CYS A 162 6.55 13.82 11.32
N ILE A 163 6.60 13.34 12.56
CA ILE A 163 7.09 11.98 12.89
C ILE A 163 6.21 10.91 12.23
N PHE A 164 4.89 11.00 12.35
CA PHE A 164 3.99 10.04 11.69
C PHE A 164 4.01 10.13 10.17
N ARG A 165 4.12 11.32 9.58
CA ARG A 165 4.29 11.47 8.12
C ARG A 165 5.60 10.85 7.65
N SER A 166 6.66 10.96 8.45
CA SER A 166 7.95 10.33 8.18
C SER A 166 7.86 8.81 8.26
N GLN A 167 7.18 8.28 9.29
CA GLN A 167 6.89 6.85 9.41
C GLN A 167 6.11 6.32 8.21
N ALA A 168 5.07 7.03 7.77
CA ALA A 168 4.29 6.65 6.60
C ALA A 168 5.13 6.68 5.31
N ALA A 169 6.06 7.63 5.17
CA ALA A 169 6.97 7.69 4.03
C ALA A 169 7.92 6.47 3.95
N PHE A 170 8.23 5.80 5.08
CA PHE A 170 8.95 4.52 5.02
C PHE A 170 8.17 3.45 4.26
N LEU A 171 6.83 3.45 4.28
CA LEU A 171 6.03 2.49 3.51
C LEU A 171 6.27 2.65 2.01
N GLY A 172 6.35 3.88 1.51
CA GLY A 172 6.66 4.14 0.10
C GLY A 172 8.06 3.66 -0.28
N LEU A 173 9.05 3.86 0.60
CA LEU A 173 10.41 3.39 0.37
C LEU A 173 10.52 1.86 0.43
N LEU A 174 9.88 1.22 1.42
CA LEU A 174 9.83 -0.24 1.56
C LEU A 174 9.11 -0.89 0.37
N ALA A 175 8.02 -0.28 -0.10
CA ALA A 175 7.31 -0.73 -1.29
C ALA A 175 8.15 -0.57 -2.57
N THR A 176 9.00 0.45 -2.64
CA THR A 176 9.99 0.59 -3.73
C THR A 176 11.01 -0.55 -3.70
N VAL A 177 11.44 -0.98 -2.50
CA VAL A 177 12.30 -2.16 -2.35
C VAL A 177 11.57 -3.44 -2.76
N SER A 178 10.31 -3.64 -2.32
CA SER A 178 9.50 -4.79 -2.77
C SER A 178 9.35 -4.84 -4.28
N MET A 179 9.02 -3.72 -4.90
CA MET A 179 8.92 -3.62 -6.36
C MET A 179 10.27 -3.95 -7.01
N GLY A 180 11.37 -3.37 -6.51
CA GLY A 180 12.71 -3.68 -7.00
C GLY A 180 13.06 -5.16 -6.86
N ALA A 181 12.70 -5.81 -5.76
CA ALA A 181 12.94 -7.23 -5.52
C ALA A 181 12.10 -8.12 -6.47
N LEU A 182 10.84 -7.76 -6.72
CA LEU A 182 9.98 -8.45 -7.67
C LEU A 182 10.55 -8.37 -9.10
N LEU A 183 10.98 -7.17 -9.49
CA LEU A 183 11.45 -6.89 -10.85
C LEU A 183 12.92 -7.25 -11.08
N PHE A 184 13.62 -7.71 -10.04
CA PHE A 184 15.02 -8.08 -10.11
C PHE A 184 15.21 -9.32 -10.96
N GLU A 185 16.01 -9.21 -12.02
CA GLU A 185 16.40 -10.33 -12.85
C GLU A 185 17.81 -10.11 -13.39
N MET A 186 18.75 -10.94 -12.97
CA MET A 186 20.14 -10.86 -13.44
C MET A 186 20.47 -12.05 -14.34
N LYS A 187 21.20 -11.79 -15.42
CA LYS A 187 21.76 -12.83 -16.30
C LYS A 187 23.21 -13.06 -15.93
N PHE A 188 23.54 -14.30 -15.55
CA PHE A 188 24.90 -14.74 -15.29
C PHE A 188 25.16 -16.02 -16.10
N ASP A 189 26.18 -16.01 -16.96
CA ASP A 189 26.57 -17.14 -17.82
C ASP A 189 25.41 -17.75 -18.63
N GLY A 190 24.51 -16.90 -19.14
CA GLY A 190 23.33 -17.31 -19.91
C GLY A 190 22.16 -17.83 -19.06
N THR A 191 22.35 -18.00 -17.74
CA THR A 191 21.30 -18.40 -16.79
C THR A 191 20.69 -17.16 -16.13
N ILE A 192 19.36 -17.15 -16.00
CA ILE A 192 18.63 -16.08 -15.30
C ILE A 192 18.52 -16.44 -13.81
N THR A 193 18.94 -15.54 -12.93
CA THR A 193 18.71 -15.62 -11.49
C THR A 193 17.80 -14.50 -11.01
N ARG A 194 16.92 -14.83 -10.06
CA ARG A 194 16.03 -13.90 -9.34
C ARG A 194 16.42 -13.77 -7.85
N ASP A 195 17.58 -14.31 -7.49
CA ASP A 195 18.10 -14.25 -6.12
C ASP A 195 18.75 -12.89 -5.85
N TRP A 196 17.90 -11.92 -5.54
CA TRP A 196 18.31 -10.57 -5.20
C TRP A 196 19.05 -10.51 -3.86
N ILE A 197 18.88 -11.49 -2.96
CA ILE A 197 19.53 -11.52 -1.65
C ILE A 197 21.02 -11.73 -1.82
N SER A 198 21.41 -12.80 -2.52
CA SER A 198 22.83 -13.09 -2.81
C SER A 198 23.48 -11.97 -3.62
N TYR A 199 22.75 -11.36 -4.56
CA TYR A 199 23.24 -10.20 -5.31
C TYR A 199 23.57 -9.01 -4.42
N LEU A 200 22.70 -8.65 -3.47
CA LEU A 200 22.96 -7.55 -2.55
C LEU A 200 24.09 -7.87 -1.58
N ALA A 201 24.14 -9.10 -1.07
CA ALA A 201 25.19 -9.57 -0.16
C ALA A 201 26.60 -9.55 -0.78
N ALA A 202 26.70 -9.54 -2.12
CA ALA A 202 27.97 -9.43 -2.84
C ALA A 202 28.57 -8.01 -2.85
N TYR A 203 27.82 -6.98 -2.42
CA TYR A 203 28.33 -5.61 -2.35
C TYR A 203 29.01 -5.32 -1.00
N ASP A 204 30.20 -4.72 -1.06
CA ASP A 204 30.92 -4.27 0.13
C ASP A 204 30.05 -3.33 0.98
N GLY A 205 29.92 -3.68 2.26
CA GLY A 205 29.15 -2.90 3.24
C GLY A 205 27.67 -3.26 3.35
N ILE A 206 27.18 -4.24 2.59
CA ILE A 206 25.85 -4.84 2.80
C ILE A 206 26.03 -6.20 3.49
N ASP A 207 25.52 -6.30 4.71
CA ASP A 207 25.53 -7.53 5.49
C ASP A 207 24.44 -8.50 5.00
N GLN A 208 24.80 -9.77 4.79
CA GLN A 208 23.87 -10.79 4.29
C GLN A 208 22.71 -11.02 5.25
N VAL A 209 22.98 -11.12 6.56
CA VAL A 209 21.96 -11.38 7.58
C VAL A 209 20.95 -10.24 7.58
N TRP A 210 21.42 -9.00 7.43
CA TRP A 210 20.54 -7.83 7.30
C TRP A 210 19.61 -7.94 6.08
N VAL A 211 20.10 -8.40 4.93
CA VAL A 211 19.25 -8.55 3.72
C VAL A 211 18.25 -9.69 3.88
N GLU A 212 18.65 -10.81 4.47
CA GLU A 212 17.77 -11.94 4.78
C GLU A 212 16.66 -11.53 5.77
N GLU A 213 17.01 -10.76 6.81
CA GLU A 213 16.04 -10.20 7.75
C GLU A 213 15.05 -9.28 7.04
N LEU A 214 15.49 -8.48 6.08
CA LEU A 214 14.59 -7.63 5.28
C LEU A 214 13.67 -8.49 4.39
N ALA A 215 14.22 -9.52 3.76
CA ALA A 215 13.49 -10.45 2.91
C ALA A 215 12.39 -11.19 3.67
N ALA A 216 12.63 -11.53 4.95
CA ALA A 216 11.67 -12.19 5.83
C ALA A 216 10.50 -11.29 6.28
N THR A 217 10.53 -9.99 5.99
CA THR A 217 9.41 -9.07 6.24
C THR A 217 8.45 -9.02 5.05
N PHE A 218 7.36 -8.24 5.17
CA PHE A 218 6.46 -7.96 4.04
C PHE A 218 7.16 -7.32 2.83
N VAL A 219 8.42 -6.88 2.96
CA VAL A 219 9.20 -6.35 1.85
C VAL A 219 9.51 -7.44 0.83
N GLY A 220 10.03 -8.58 1.29
CA GLY A 220 10.40 -9.71 0.44
C GLY A 220 9.34 -10.81 0.39
N ASP A 221 8.41 -10.85 1.35
CA ASP A 221 7.33 -11.82 1.37
C ASP A 221 6.13 -11.37 0.52
N PHE A 222 5.75 -12.20 -0.45
CA PHE A 222 4.60 -12.03 -1.33
C PHE A 222 3.55 -13.15 -1.12
N SER A 223 3.61 -13.82 0.02
CA SER A 223 2.61 -14.80 0.45
C SER A 223 1.21 -14.18 0.57
N LYS A 224 0.18 -15.02 0.55
CA LYS A 224 -1.23 -14.58 0.59
C LYS A 224 -1.60 -13.96 1.94
N GLU A 225 -0.81 -14.22 2.97
CA GLU A 225 -0.92 -13.67 4.31
C GLU A 225 -0.54 -12.19 4.35
N ASN A 226 0.38 -11.76 3.48
CA ASN A 226 0.86 -10.38 3.36
C ASN A 226 0.16 -9.64 2.23
N ILE A 227 -1.16 -9.41 2.41
CA ILE A 227 -2.00 -8.73 1.43
C ILE A 227 -1.50 -7.29 1.19
N ARG A 228 -1.25 -6.97 -0.07
CA ARG A 228 -0.89 -5.62 -0.54
C ARG A 228 -2.15 -4.83 -0.91
N LEU A 229 -2.09 -3.50 -0.85
CA LEU A 229 -3.23 -2.64 -1.18
C LEU A 229 -3.74 -2.89 -2.60
N GLY A 230 -2.82 -3.17 -3.52
CA GLY A 230 -3.16 -3.32 -4.91
C GLY A 230 -3.52 -2.00 -5.57
N VAL A 231 -4.21 -2.10 -6.71
CA VAL A 231 -4.42 -0.94 -7.57
C VAL A 231 -5.66 -1.05 -8.46
N PHE A 232 -6.31 0.09 -8.68
CA PHE A 232 -7.32 0.26 -9.72
C PHE A 232 -6.67 0.70 -11.03
N ILE A 233 -7.00 0.03 -12.11
CA ILE A 233 -6.44 0.29 -13.43
C ILE A 233 -7.56 0.77 -14.36
N ASP A 234 -7.45 1.99 -14.87
CA ASP A 234 -8.26 2.41 -16.02
C ASP A 234 -7.71 1.72 -17.27
N VAL A 235 -8.48 0.77 -17.79
CA VAL A 235 -8.09 -0.06 -18.94
C VAL A 235 -7.80 0.79 -20.18
N LYS A 236 -8.45 1.95 -20.31
CA LYS A 236 -8.28 2.83 -21.46
C LYS A 236 -6.93 3.54 -21.48
N THR A 237 -6.37 3.85 -20.32
CA THR A 237 -5.18 4.71 -20.19
C THR A 237 -3.95 4.00 -19.64
N PHE A 238 -4.04 2.73 -19.30
CA PHE A 238 -2.95 2.00 -18.65
C PHE A 238 -1.76 1.74 -19.59
N PRO A 239 -0.55 2.23 -19.27
CA PRO A 239 0.60 2.12 -20.19
C PRO A 239 1.57 0.96 -19.87
N CYS A 240 1.42 0.26 -18.74
CA CYS A 240 2.50 -0.53 -18.13
C CYS A 240 2.21 -2.03 -18.02
N HIS A 241 1.96 -2.71 -19.15
CA HIS A 241 1.56 -4.11 -19.18
C HIS A 241 2.61 -5.11 -18.64
N GLU A 242 3.90 -4.81 -18.77
CA GLU A 242 4.97 -5.65 -18.22
C GLU A 242 4.92 -5.68 -16.68
N LEU A 243 4.76 -4.53 -16.05
CA LEU A 243 4.63 -4.44 -14.60
C LEU A 243 3.35 -5.13 -14.11
N LEU A 244 2.24 -4.99 -14.84
CA LEU A 244 0.98 -5.68 -14.53
C LEU A 244 1.16 -7.20 -14.50
N ARG A 245 1.89 -7.76 -15.46
CA ARG A 245 2.19 -9.21 -15.48
C ARG A 245 2.91 -9.65 -14.22
N GLU A 246 3.94 -8.93 -13.80
CA GLU A 246 4.70 -9.26 -12.59
C GLU A 246 3.85 -9.10 -11.33
N MET A 247 3.01 -8.05 -11.26
CA MET A 247 2.06 -7.86 -10.17
C MET A 247 1.08 -9.03 -10.01
N LEU A 248 0.55 -9.53 -11.13
CA LEU A 248 -0.38 -10.67 -11.13
C LEU A 248 0.29 -11.97 -10.65
N GLN A 249 1.56 -12.21 -11.02
CA GLN A 249 2.32 -13.40 -10.59
C GLN A 249 2.43 -13.50 -9.05
N VAL A 250 2.54 -12.36 -8.37
CA VAL A 250 2.62 -12.27 -6.91
C VAL A 250 1.30 -11.87 -6.24
N HIS A 251 0.18 -12.05 -6.93
CA HIS A 251 -1.17 -11.86 -6.39
C HIS A 251 -1.42 -10.44 -5.80
N ILE A 252 -0.78 -9.40 -6.35
CA ILE A 252 -1.12 -8.01 -6.00
C ILE A 252 -2.56 -7.74 -6.44
N PRO A 253 -3.47 -7.28 -5.55
CA PRO A 253 -4.86 -7.06 -5.90
C PRO A 253 -5.02 -6.05 -7.05
N ILE A 254 -5.76 -6.41 -8.08
CA ILE A 254 -5.97 -5.55 -9.25
C ILE A 254 -7.46 -5.46 -9.56
N TRP A 255 -7.94 -4.26 -9.84
CA TRP A 255 -9.30 -4.03 -10.32
C TRP A 255 -9.26 -3.26 -11.64
N TYR A 256 -9.74 -3.87 -12.72
CA TYR A 256 -9.85 -3.24 -14.02
C TYR A 256 -11.13 -2.41 -14.07
N ALA A 257 -11.01 -1.13 -14.38
CA ALA A 257 -12.12 -0.25 -14.70
C ALA A 257 -12.24 -0.15 -16.23
N TRP A 258 -13.36 -0.63 -16.77
CA TRP A 258 -13.53 -0.84 -18.20
C TRP A 258 -14.13 0.37 -18.91
N CYS A 259 -15.37 0.68 -18.56
CA CYS A 259 -16.16 1.71 -19.20
C CYS A 259 -17.40 2.04 -18.37
N PRO A 260 -18.13 3.10 -18.72
CA PRO A 260 -19.45 3.31 -18.18
C PRO A 260 -20.40 2.13 -18.45
N VAL A 261 -21.37 1.92 -17.57
CA VAL A 261 -22.44 0.93 -17.71
C VAL A 261 -23.19 1.17 -19.02
N GLY A 262 -23.44 0.10 -19.77
CA GLY A 262 -24.06 0.12 -21.11
C GLY A 262 -23.12 0.48 -22.26
N CYS A 263 -21.85 0.81 -22.00
CA CYS A 263 -20.84 1.02 -23.05
C CYS A 263 -20.10 -0.28 -23.38
N VAL A 264 -19.53 -0.35 -24.58
CA VAL A 264 -18.70 -1.50 -24.98
C VAL A 264 -17.31 -1.38 -24.33
N PRO A 265 -16.81 -2.43 -23.66
CA PRO A 265 -15.46 -2.42 -23.10
C PRO A 265 -14.41 -2.19 -24.19
N PRO A 266 -13.37 -1.37 -23.93
CA PRO A 266 -12.27 -1.22 -24.87
C PRO A 266 -11.48 -2.53 -25.00
N HIS A 267 -11.03 -2.85 -26.21
CA HIS A 267 -10.13 -3.99 -26.46
C HIS A 267 -8.68 -3.49 -26.49
N THR A 268 -7.85 -4.03 -25.61
CA THR A 268 -6.47 -3.55 -25.41
C THR A 268 -5.44 -4.29 -26.25
N ARG A 269 -5.81 -5.44 -26.83
CA ARG A 269 -4.93 -6.42 -27.51
C ARG A 269 -3.96 -7.12 -26.56
N TRP A 270 -4.25 -7.09 -25.27
CA TRP A 270 -3.48 -7.76 -24.24
C TRP A 270 -4.38 -8.77 -23.54
N THR A 271 -4.16 -10.06 -23.81
CA THR A 271 -4.98 -11.15 -23.26
C THR A 271 -5.10 -11.09 -21.73
N MET A 272 -4.01 -10.75 -21.02
CA MET A 272 -4.03 -10.61 -19.55
C MET A 272 -5.03 -9.56 -19.00
N ILE A 273 -5.49 -8.65 -19.85
CA ILE A 273 -6.56 -7.68 -19.55
C ILE A 273 -7.84 -8.14 -20.23
N ASP A 274 -7.80 -8.35 -21.54
CA ASP A 274 -8.96 -8.62 -22.39
C ASP A 274 -9.72 -9.91 -22.03
N ASP A 275 -9.03 -10.94 -21.50
CA ASP A 275 -9.65 -12.18 -21.02
C ASP A 275 -10.58 -11.94 -19.81
N TYR A 276 -10.40 -10.81 -19.13
CA TYR A 276 -11.22 -10.37 -18.00
C TYR A 276 -12.23 -9.28 -18.39
N ALA A 277 -12.41 -9.02 -19.69
CA ALA A 277 -13.44 -8.10 -20.16
C ALA A 277 -14.83 -8.61 -19.77
N PRO A 278 -15.72 -7.76 -19.22
CA PRO A 278 -17.04 -8.20 -18.82
C PRO A 278 -17.84 -8.61 -20.06
N ALA A 279 -18.45 -9.80 -20.01
CA ALA A 279 -19.28 -10.32 -21.10
C ALA A 279 -20.49 -9.41 -21.42
N SER A 280 -20.98 -8.68 -20.42
CA SER A 280 -22.01 -7.67 -20.56
C SER A 280 -21.74 -6.50 -19.61
N THR A 281 -21.98 -5.28 -20.08
CA THR A 281 -21.94 -4.05 -19.28
C THR A 281 -23.33 -3.52 -18.98
N ASP A 282 -24.38 -4.23 -19.38
CA ASP A 282 -25.77 -3.86 -19.10
C ASP A 282 -26.10 -4.05 -17.61
N THR A 283 -26.85 -3.10 -17.05
CA THR A 283 -27.15 -3.07 -15.60
C THR A 283 -27.96 -4.30 -15.18
N ALA A 284 -28.98 -4.68 -15.95
CA ALA A 284 -29.85 -5.78 -15.60
C ALA A 284 -29.07 -7.09 -15.59
N THR A 285 -28.20 -7.28 -16.58
CA THR A 285 -27.32 -8.45 -16.67
C THR A 285 -26.29 -8.45 -15.53
N ILE A 286 -25.64 -7.32 -15.24
CA ILE A 286 -24.70 -7.19 -14.10
C ILE A 286 -25.38 -7.55 -12.78
N LEU A 287 -26.62 -7.10 -12.56
CA LEU A 287 -27.38 -7.44 -11.35
C LEU A 287 -27.68 -8.94 -11.21
N THR A 288 -27.72 -9.69 -12.32
CA THR A 288 -27.84 -11.16 -12.25
C THR A 288 -26.54 -11.86 -11.86
N TYR A 289 -25.38 -11.30 -12.21
CA TYR A 289 -24.07 -11.79 -11.74
C TYR A 289 -23.78 -11.36 -10.30
N TYR A 290 -24.34 -10.22 -9.87
CA TYR A 290 -24.28 -9.76 -8.51
C TYR A 290 -25.05 -10.70 -7.58
N THR A 291 -24.33 -11.65 -6.99
CA THR A 291 -24.60 -11.96 -5.59
C THR A 291 -24.29 -10.68 -4.82
N LYS A 292 -25.32 -10.06 -4.21
CA LYS A 292 -25.10 -8.97 -3.23
C LYS A 292 -23.90 -9.38 -2.38
N PRO A 293 -22.86 -8.54 -2.22
CA PRO A 293 -21.78 -8.86 -1.32
C PRO A 293 -22.39 -9.04 0.07
N THR A 294 -22.52 -10.28 0.55
CA THR A 294 -22.86 -10.57 1.94
C THR A 294 -21.60 -10.35 2.78
N SER A 295 -20.94 -9.20 2.63
CA SER A 295 -19.75 -8.91 3.43
C SER A 295 -20.19 -8.25 4.73
N SER A 296 -20.66 -9.07 5.67
CA SER A 296 -20.47 -8.78 7.10
C SER A 296 -18.97 -8.69 7.46
N ILE A 297 -18.09 -9.12 6.54
CA ILE A 297 -16.63 -9.14 6.65
C ILE A 297 -15.97 -7.83 6.17
N ALA A 298 -16.69 -6.95 5.45
CA ALA A 298 -16.22 -5.58 5.17
C ALA A 298 -16.51 -4.62 6.33
N ARG A 299 -16.63 -5.15 7.56
CA ARG A 299 -16.31 -4.31 8.71
C ARG A 299 -14.83 -4.06 8.61
N PRO A 300 -14.36 -2.79 8.61
CA PRO A 300 -12.97 -2.55 8.89
C PRO A 300 -12.68 -3.34 10.15
N ARG A 301 -11.67 -4.22 10.12
CA ARG A 301 -11.09 -4.72 11.36
C ARG A 301 -10.36 -3.53 11.96
N HIS A 302 -11.12 -2.51 12.37
CA HIS A 302 -10.64 -1.47 13.25
C HIS A 302 -9.95 -2.22 14.37
N CYS A 303 -8.72 -1.80 14.68
CA CYS A 303 -8.08 -2.24 15.90
C CYS A 303 -9.13 -2.13 17.01
N ARG A 304 -9.40 -3.24 17.72
CA ARG A 304 -10.19 -3.21 18.96
C ARG A 304 -9.57 -2.27 19.99
N LYS A 305 -8.33 -1.84 19.77
CA LYS A 305 -7.64 -0.80 20.51
C LYS A 305 -7.86 0.54 19.81
N PRO A 306 -8.44 1.53 20.51
CA PRO A 306 -8.43 2.91 20.07
C PRO A 306 -7.04 3.33 19.59
N ASP A 307 -6.97 4.08 18.48
CA ASP A 307 -5.75 4.84 18.17
C ASP A 307 -5.51 5.76 19.38
N TRP A 308 -4.31 5.84 19.92
CA TRP A 308 -4.07 6.67 21.12
C TRP A 308 -4.39 8.15 20.88
N HIS A 309 -4.47 8.56 19.60
CA HIS A 309 -4.97 9.86 19.16
C HIS A 309 -6.49 9.95 19.04
N SER A 310 -7.16 8.85 18.73
CA SER A 310 -8.61 8.80 18.89
C SER A 310 -8.83 8.82 20.39
N ARG A 311 -9.41 9.89 20.93
CA ARG A 311 -9.80 9.96 22.34
C ARG A 311 -10.86 8.90 22.71
N GLN A 312 -11.11 7.95 21.83
CA GLN A 312 -11.99 6.82 21.96
C GLN A 312 -11.48 5.92 23.09
N GLU A 313 -12.38 5.52 23.96
CA GLU A 313 -12.09 4.70 25.12
C GLU A 313 -12.10 3.20 24.74
N GLU A 314 -11.40 2.37 25.50
CA GLU A 314 -11.34 0.93 25.22
C GLU A 314 -12.71 0.29 25.44
N GLY A 315 -13.27 -0.33 24.38
CA GLY A 315 -14.62 -0.89 24.40
C GLY A 315 -15.73 0.11 24.04
N GLU A 316 -15.39 1.38 23.76
CA GLU A 316 -16.35 2.39 23.31
C GLU A 316 -16.73 2.15 21.84
N ASP A 317 -18.03 2.04 21.57
CA ASP A 317 -18.53 1.98 20.19
C ASP A 317 -18.56 3.37 19.53
N TRP A 318 -18.76 3.38 18.20
CA TRP A 318 -18.73 4.61 17.41
C TRP A 318 -19.81 5.60 17.85
N GLU A 319 -21.02 5.13 18.15
CA GLU A 319 -22.14 5.98 18.57
C GLU A 319 -21.87 6.66 19.92
N SER A 320 -21.33 5.92 20.89
CA SER A 320 -20.90 6.43 22.19
C SER A 320 -19.80 7.47 22.07
N PHE A 321 -18.81 7.25 21.20
CA PHE A 321 -17.73 8.21 20.94
C PHE A 321 -18.25 9.54 20.38
N PHE A 322 -19.12 9.53 19.36
CA PHE A 322 -19.65 10.78 18.79
C PHE A 322 -20.56 11.52 19.74
N ASN A 323 -21.36 10.81 20.55
CA ASN A 323 -22.19 11.43 21.58
C ASN A 323 -21.33 12.12 22.63
N ARG A 324 -20.26 11.47 23.11
CA ARG A 324 -19.34 12.07 24.10
C ARG A 324 -18.57 13.26 23.54
N GLU A 325 -18.09 13.20 22.29
CA GLU A 325 -17.41 14.35 21.67
C GLU A 325 -18.37 15.52 21.41
N LYS A 326 -19.64 15.23 21.10
CA LYS A 326 -20.68 16.25 21.00
C LYS A 326 -20.93 16.92 22.35
N ASP A 327 -21.12 16.15 23.42
CA ASP A 327 -21.30 16.68 24.78
C ASP A 327 -20.09 17.54 25.20
N ARG A 328 -18.87 17.10 24.87
CA ARG A 328 -17.65 17.87 25.14
C ARG A 328 -17.62 19.19 24.38
N HIS A 329 -17.99 19.21 23.10
CA HIS A 329 -18.08 20.45 22.32
C HIS A 329 -19.15 21.39 22.87
N ASP A 330 -20.30 20.87 23.29
CA ASP A 330 -21.37 21.66 23.90
C ASP A 330 -20.93 22.26 25.25
N ILE A 331 -20.12 21.54 26.04
CA ILE A 331 -19.52 22.06 27.27
C ILE A 331 -18.48 23.14 26.96
N MET A 332 -17.62 22.93 25.97
CA MET A 332 -16.61 23.92 25.57
C MET A 332 -17.24 25.21 25.02
N ALA A 333 -18.28 25.10 24.20
CA ALA A 333 -19.03 26.26 23.71
C ALA A 333 -19.64 27.07 24.88
N LYS A 334 -20.19 26.40 25.89
CA LYS A 334 -20.72 27.05 27.10
C LYS A 334 -19.64 27.70 27.98
N LEU A 335 -18.41 27.18 27.94
CA LEU A 335 -17.26 27.76 28.67
C LEU A 335 -16.65 28.95 27.93
N GLU A 336 -16.71 28.97 26.60
CA GLU A 336 -16.28 30.11 25.77
C GLU A 336 -17.25 31.30 25.84
N ASP A 337 -18.53 31.06 26.15
CA ASP A 337 -19.55 32.09 26.38
C ASP A 337 -19.51 32.71 27.80
N LEU A 338 -18.63 32.25 28.69
CA LEU A 338 -18.44 32.89 29.99
C LEU A 338 -17.53 34.13 29.83
N PRO A 339 -17.97 35.34 30.24
CA PRO A 339 -17.10 36.49 30.28
C PRO A 339 -15.91 36.19 31.19
N CYS A 340 -14.68 36.39 30.71
CA CYS A 340 -13.49 36.43 31.56
C CYS A 340 -13.68 37.49 32.66
N ILE A 341 -14.16 37.08 33.82
CA ILE A 341 -14.11 37.89 35.03
C ILE A 341 -12.73 37.67 35.64
N LEU A 342 -11.96 38.76 35.61
CA LEU A 342 -10.60 38.95 36.10
C LEU A 342 -10.39 38.52 37.56
N SER A 343 -9.30 37.81 37.84
CA SER A 343 -8.14 38.28 38.64
C SER A 343 -7.12 37.17 38.84
#